data_AF-A0A9E2CLJ1-F1
#
_entry.id   AF-A0A9E2CLJ1-F1
#
_cell.length_a   1.000
_cell.length_b   1.000
_cell.length_c   1.000
_cell.angle_alpha   90.00
_cell.angle_beta   90.00
_cell.angle_gamma   90.00
#
_symmetry.space_group_name_H-M   'P 1'
#
loop_
_entity.id
_entity.type
_entity.pdbx_description
1 polymer ?
#
loop_
_entity_poly.entity_id
_entity_poly.type
_entity_poly.pdbx_seq_one_letter_code
_entity_poly.pdbx_strand_id
1 'polypeptide(L)' 'MSIKSDRWITRMAQQGMIEPFAPGQTREVDGQKIISYGVSSYGYDVRCADEFKIFTNINSTIVDPKNFDPRGFVDVK' A
#
# COMPACT_ATOMS: atom_id res chain seq x y z
N MET A 1 -17.41 8.70 -13.78
CA MET A 1 -17.09 8.83 -12.34
C MET A 1 -16.12 9.98 -12.17
N SER A 2 -16.30 10.82 -11.16
CA SER A 2 -15.36 11.90 -10.82
C SER A 2 -14.43 11.49 -9.69
N ILE A 3 -13.25 12.09 -9.64
CA ILE A 3 -12.31 11.95 -8.51
C ILE A 3 -12.95 12.55 -7.25
N LYS A 4 -12.78 11.87 -6.11
CA LYS A 4 -13.36 12.27 -4.83
C LYS A 4 -12.35 13.08 -4.02
N SER A 5 -12.83 14.10 -3.32
CA SER A 5 -12.00 14.94 -2.45
C SER A 5 -11.71 14.27 -1.11
N ASP A 6 -10.71 14.80 -0.42
CA ASP A 6 -10.38 14.52 0.98
C ASP A 6 -11.59 14.36 1.91
N ARG A 7 -12.57 15.28 1.87
CA ARG A 7 -13.78 15.26 2.70
C ARG A 7 -14.60 14.00 2.48
N TRP A 8 -14.73 13.59 1.22
CA TRP A 8 -15.44 12.36 0.88
C TRP A 8 -14.65 11.14 1.35
N ILE A 9 -13.33 11.11 1.13
CA ILE A 9 -12.45 10.02 1.55
C ILE A 9 -12.52 9.83 3.07
N THR A 10 -12.40 10.91 3.85
CA THR A 10 -12.50 10.89 5.32
C THR A 10 -13.85 10.37 5.80
N ARG A 11 -14.95 10.81 5.18
CA ARG A 11 -16.30 10.32 5.52
C ARG A 11 -16.45 8.82 5.25
N MET A 12 -15.90 8.33 4.14
CA MET A 12 -15.97 6.91 3.80
C MET A 12 -15.04 6.06 4.67
N ALA A 13 -13.89 6.59 5.08
CA ALA A 13 -13.01 5.92 6.03
C ALA A 13 -13.70 5.71 7.40
N GLN A 14 -14.51 6.66 7.87
CA GLN A 14 -15.36 6.48 9.07
C GLN A 14 -16.41 5.37 8.92
N GLN A 15 -16.69 4.92 7.69
CA GLN A 15 -17.59 3.81 7.38
C GLN A 15 -16.81 2.51 7.08
N GLY A 16 -15.50 2.45 7.35
CA GLY A 16 -14.67 1.26 7.17
C GLY A 16 -14.08 1.09 5.76
N MET A 17 -14.07 2.12 4.92
CA MET A 17 -13.46 2.02 3.58
C MET A 17 -11.93 1.83 3.64
N ILE A 18 -11.25 2.43 4.63
CA ILE A 18 -9.79 2.38 4.80
C ILE A 18 -9.48 2.16 6.28
N GLU A 19 -8.78 1.07 6.60
CA GLU A 19 -8.40 0.75 7.98
C GLU A 19 -6.99 0.14 8.03
N PRO A 20 -6.08 0.67 8.88
CA PRO A 20 -6.20 1.90 9.68
C PRO A 20 -6.15 3.18 8.81
N PHE A 21 -6.85 4.24 9.23
CA PHE A 21 -6.95 5.52 8.51
C PHE A 21 -6.09 6.63 9.13
N ALA A 22 -5.32 7.35 8.30
CA ALA A 22 -4.60 8.56 8.68
C ALA A 22 -5.32 9.82 8.14
N PRO A 23 -5.94 10.64 9.01
CA PRO A 23 -6.80 11.77 8.62
C PRO A 23 -6.04 12.99 8.08
N GLY A 24 -4.71 12.92 8.00
CA GLY A 24 -3.84 13.96 7.46
C GLY A 24 -2.51 13.38 6.99
N GLN A 25 -1.73 14.21 6.31
CA GLN A 25 -0.40 13.85 5.84
C GLN A 25 0.56 13.68 7.03
N THR A 26 0.98 12.44 7.28
CA THR A 26 2.05 12.14 8.23
C THR A 26 3.38 12.21 7.49
N ARG A 27 4.31 13.04 7.97
CA ARG A 27 5.63 13.26 7.34
C ARG A 27 6.81 12.90 8.25
N GLU A 28 6.50 12.62 9.51
CA GLU A 28 7.47 12.31 10.56
C GLU A 28 6.86 11.28 11.52
N VAL A 29 7.66 10.30 11.91
CA VAL A 29 7.33 9.28 12.93
C VAL A 29 8.55 9.12 13.82
N ASP A 30 8.37 9.12 15.14
CA ASP A 30 9.43 8.99 16.14
C ASP A 30 10.61 9.97 15.94
N GLY A 31 10.32 11.20 15.52
CA GLY A 31 11.33 12.24 15.27
C GLY A 31 12.11 12.08 13.96
N GLN A 32 11.76 11.10 13.12
CA GLN A 32 12.41 10.85 11.84
C GLN A 32 11.49 11.18 10.67
N LYS A 33 12.01 11.94 9.70
CA LYS A 33 11.31 12.22 8.46
C LYS A 33 11.13 10.93 7.66
N ILE A 34 9.94 10.75 7.07
CA ILE A 34 9.58 9.58 6.28
C ILE A 34 8.98 9.98 4.92
N ILE A 35 8.81 9.01 4.03
CA ILE A 35 7.93 9.18 2.87
C ILE A 35 6.50 9.32 3.40
N SER A 36 5.84 10.41 3.02
CA SER A 36 4.57 10.77 3.62
C SER A 36 3.43 9.83 3.23
N TYR A 37 2.43 9.72 4.11
CA TYR A 37 1.23 8.93 3.88
C TYR A 37 -0.02 9.58 4.49
N GLY A 38 -1.20 9.08 4.13
CA GLY A 38 -2.50 9.55 4.62
C GLY A 38 -3.31 10.32 3.59
N VAL A 39 -4.41 10.95 4.02
CA VAL A 39 -5.29 11.66 3.09
C VAL A 39 -4.59 12.87 2.46
N SER A 40 -4.84 13.07 1.16
CA SER A 40 -4.41 14.20 0.35
C SER A 40 -5.65 14.83 -0.31
N SER A 41 -5.52 16.00 -0.93
CA SER A 41 -6.67 16.82 -1.39
C SER A 41 -7.69 16.05 -2.24
N TYR A 42 -7.23 15.11 -3.07
CA TYR A 42 -8.05 14.29 -3.96
C TYR A 42 -7.56 12.84 -4.02
N GLY A 43 -6.98 12.33 -2.94
CA GLY A 43 -6.38 11.01 -2.90
C GLY A 43 -6.01 10.54 -1.49
N TYR A 44 -5.47 9.34 -1.41
CA TYR A 44 -4.97 8.77 -0.16
C TYR A 44 -3.66 8.06 -0.43
N ASP A 45 -2.60 8.49 0.24
CA ASP A 45 -1.27 7.91 0.12
C ASP A 45 -1.18 6.68 1.04
N VAL A 46 -1.09 5.49 0.44
CA VAL A 46 -1.01 4.21 1.17
C VAL A 46 0.41 3.92 1.64
N ARG A 47 0.54 3.05 2.66
CA ARG A 47 1.83 2.56 3.15
C ARG A 47 2.12 1.17 2.63
N CYS A 48 3.39 0.85 2.48
CA CYS A 48 3.85 -0.52 2.25
C CYS A 48 4.05 -1.21 3.62
N ALA A 49 3.63 -2.47 3.73
CA ALA A 49 3.97 -3.30 4.87
C ALA A 49 5.43 -3.76 4.78
N ASP A 50 5.92 -4.44 5.82
CA ASP A 50 7.27 -5.00 5.87
C ASP A 50 7.37 -6.40 5.23
N GLU A 51 6.28 -6.95 4.68
CA GLU A 51 6.28 -8.28 4.06
C GLU A 51 6.43 -8.20 2.53
N PHE A 52 7.53 -8.77 2.02
CA PHE A 52 7.90 -8.70 0.61
C PHE A 52 8.04 -10.09 -0.03
N LYS A 53 7.65 -10.19 -1.31
CA LYS A 53 7.94 -11.33 -2.19
C LYS A 53 8.94 -10.91 -3.25
N ILE A 54 10.17 -11.40 -3.17
CA ILE A 54 11.25 -11.08 -4.11
C ILE A 54 11.30 -12.16 -5.18
N PHE A 55 11.08 -11.77 -6.44
CA PHE A 55 11.17 -12.69 -7.57
C PHE A 55 12.60 -13.21 -7.77
N THR A 56 12.73 -14.51 -8.07
CA THR A 56 13.99 -15.16 -8.42
C THR A 56 13.81 -16.17 -9.55
N ASN A 57 14.76 -16.20 -10.49
CA ASN A 57 14.76 -17.13 -11.61
C ASN A 57 15.52 -18.45 -11.32
N ILE A 58 16.05 -18.63 -10.11
CA ILE A 58 16.88 -19.79 -9.73
C ILE A 58 16.15 -21.12 -10.01
N ASN A 59 14.85 -21.17 -9.80
CA ASN A 59 14.04 -22.39 -9.97
C ASN A 59 13.58 -22.63 -11.42
N SER A 60 13.99 -21.80 -12.39
CA SER A 60 13.61 -21.89 -13.80
C SER A 60 12.09 -22.02 -14.03
N THR A 61 11.31 -21.41 -13.14
CA THR A 61 9.85 -21.37 -13.22
C THR A 61 9.41 -20.48 -14.39
N ILE A 62 8.45 -20.93 -15.19
CA ILE A 62 7.80 -20.09 -16.20
C ILE A 62 6.93 -19.05 -15.50
N VAL A 63 7.02 -17.79 -15.92
CA VAL A 63 6.13 -16.73 -15.42
C VAL A 63 4.80 -16.83 -16.18
N ASP A 64 3.83 -17.51 -15.58
CA ASP A 64 2.46 -17.60 -16.08
C ASP A 64 1.50 -16.81 -15.17
N PRO A 65 0.97 -15.66 -15.61
CA PRO A 65 0.00 -14.88 -14.83
C PRO A 65 -1.31 -15.64 -14.53
N LYS A 66 -1.65 -16.67 -15.30
CA LYS A 66 -2.81 -17.54 -15.03
C LYS A 66 -2.50 -18.66 -14.05
N ASN A 67 -1.21 -18.95 -13.82
CA ASN A 67 -0.75 -20.05 -12.99
C ASN A 67 0.44 -19.59 -12.12
N PHE A 68 0.13 -18.75 -11.13
CA PHE A 68 1.13 -18.15 -10.26
C PHE A 68 1.91 -19.21 -9.47
N ASP A 69 3.22 -19.27 -9.66
CA ASP A 69 4.10 -20.22 -8.98
C ASP A 69 4.84 -19.55 -7.80
N PRO A 70 4.49 -19.88 -6.54
CA PRO A 70 5.13 -19.28 -5.37
C PRO A 70 6.61 -19.64 -5.24
N ARG A 71 7.08 -20.71 -5.90
CA ARG A 71 8.50 -21.10 -5.89
C ARG A 71 9.39 -20.12 -6.64
N GLY A 72 8.80 -19.27 -7.49
CA GLY A 72 9.51 -18.18 -8.16
C GLY A 72 9.82 -16.99 -7.24
N PHE A 73 9.47 -17.05 -5.95
CA PHE A 73 9.63 -15.95 -5.01
C PHE A 73 10.30 -16.39 -3.72
N VAL A 74 11.02 -15.46 -3.11
CA VAL A 74 11.55 -15.57 -1.75
C VAL A 74 10.79 -14.59 -0.86
N ASP A 75 10.30 -15.07 0.28
CA ASP A 75 9.63 -14.25 1.27
C ASP A 75 10.66 -13.55 2.18
N VAL A 76 10.47 -12.25 2.38
CA VAL A 76 11.32 -11.39 3.22
C VAL A 76 10.45 -10.55 4.14
N LYS A 77 10.90 -10.37 5.38
CA LYS A 77 10.36 -9.41 6.36
C LYS A 77 11.45 -8.43 6.78
#